data_AF-A0A7J9L511-F1
#
_entry.id   AF-A0A7J9L511-F1
#
_cell.length_a   1.000
_cell.length_b   1.000
_cell.length_c   1.000
_cell.angle_alpha   90.00
_cell.angle_beta   90.00
_cell.angle_gamma   90.00
#
_symmetry.space_group_name_H-M   'P 1'
#
loop_
_entity.id
_entity.type
_entity.pdbx_description
1 polymer ?
#
loop_
_entity_poly.entity_id
_entity_poly.type
_entity_poly.pdbx_seq_one_letter_code
_entity_poly.pdbx_strand_id
1 'polypeptide(L)'
;MEVGIPLGDEDQLCTILLTSRNSNVLKKDMDAKKSFAIGVLEHKEVWDFFKKIAGDDVETHGLPSIAIEVAKRCGGLPIAIRTLAMSLKNEPLFAWEDALQQLNRPPSSNFEGIPVAVCSSIEWSYDRLPSEEHKQTFLLCGLMGHNVLFDDLLMYAKGLGLFHGINTVEKTWIRLLTVVSHLKASCLLVDSYSNQRFDMHDLICDVAISIASKGNHVFALRAQDFLKDWPNGDIMKRWDIISLQNAKISMLPDHLRCSKLVCFEMLSEDPSMKIPANFVKEMKNLKVLYLPGMNLSPLPSSISLLANLGTLCLIDCVLRDIAFLRELKNLEILSFQMSKIEMLPEEIGQLTELKWLGLIDCSQLKRIPPGVFCKLSRLEELYMGNSFNEWEAEGHSSLAELKALSRLSALEIYIPNAKIIPKDFSFAKLQKYIIFIREALHWDWNWGRVREYSRTLKLSLHTSISFLNNRVSFIEES
;
A
#
# COMPACT_ATOMS: atom_id res chain seq x y z
N MET A 1 7.50 10.26 27.02
CA MET A 1 8.35 9.06 27.07
C MET A 1 9.59 9.42 26.27
N GLU A 2 10.69 9.76 26.94
CA GLU A 2 11.95 9.97 26.24
C GLU A 2 12.40 8.63 25.69
N VAL A 3 12.49 8.51 24.37
CA VAL A 3 13.20 7.40 23.74
C VAL A 3 14.68 7.72 23.90
N GLY A 4 15.30 7.13 24.92
CA GLY A 4 16.72 7.25 25.22
C GLY A 4 17.28 5.88 25.64
N ILE A 5 18.54 5.62 25.30
CA ILE A 5 19.28 4.48 25.84
C ILE A 5 19.38 4.70 27.36
N PRO A 6 18.92 3.78 28.21
CA PRO A 6 18.98 3.96 29.65
C PRO A 6 20.45 4.08 30.06
N LEU A 7 20.84 5.26 30.55
CA LEU A 7 22.09 5.45 31.28
C LEU A 7 21.82 4.93 32.70
N GLY A 8 21.75 3.60 32.84
CA GLY A 8 21.60 2.94 34.13
C GLY A 8 22.91 2.96 34.91
N ASP A 9 22.78 2.90 36.25
CA ASP A 9 23.85 2.58 37.19
C ASP A 9 24.70 1.38 36.71
N GLU A 10 25.96 1.32 37.17
CA GLU A 10 27.07 0.49 36.67
C GLU A 10 26.80 -1.03 36.50
N ASP A 11 25.65 -1.55 36.94
CA ASP A 11 25.30 -2.97 36.94
C ASP A 11 24.25 -3.42 35.89
N GLN A 12 23.74 -2.55 35.01
CA GLN A 12 22.85 -2.97 33.89
C GLN A 12 23.49 -2.77 32.51
N LEU A 13 24.26 -3.76 32.07
CA LEU A 13 24.84 -3.82 30.72
C LEU A 13 23.75 -4.08 29.67
N CYS A 14 23.22 -3.04 29.04
CA CYS A 14 22.38 -3.17 27.84
C CYS A 14 23.26 -3.57 26.63
N THR A 15 22.94 -4.71 25.99
CA THR A 15 23.56 -5.12 24.73
C THR A 15 22.68 -4.71 23.57
N ILE A 16 23.21 -3.90 22.65
CA ILE A 16 22.52 -3.49 21.43
C ILE A 16 23.01 -4.37 20.27
N LEU A 17 22.08 -5.01 19.57
CA LEU A 17 22.36 -5.76 18.33
C LEU A 17 22.03 -4.87 17.13
N LEU A 18 23.03 -4.65 16.26
CA LEU A 18 22.89 -3.88 15.03
C LEU A 18 23.12 -4.79 13.83
N THR A 19 22.28 -4.65 12.80
CA THR A 19 22.43 -5.37 11.53
C THR A 19 22.58 -4.37 10.39
N SER A 20 23.55 -4.58 9.51
CA SER A 20 23.74 -3.75 8.30
C SER A 20 24.28 -4.59 7.16
N ARG A 21 23.87 -4.25 5.93
CA ARG A 21 24.45 -4.79 4.69
C ARG A 21 25.82 -4.18 4.36
N ASN A 22 26.18 -3.07 5.00
CA ASN A 22 27.46 -2.39 4.82
C ASN A 22 28.29 -2.49 6.10
N SER A 23 29.37 -3.26 6.07
CA SER A 23 30.24 -3.46 7.23
C SER A 23 30.90 -2.17 7.73
N ASN A 24 31.07 -1.17 6.86
CA ASN A 24 31.63 0.13 7.26
C ASN A 24 30.70 0.87 8.20
N VAL A 25 29.37 0.78 8.00
CA VAL A 25 28.39 1.40 8.90
C VAL A 25 28.55 0.83 10.32
N LEU A 26 28.69 -0.49 10.45
CA LEU A 26 28.88 -1.11 11.77
C LEU A 26 30.23 -0.76 12.39
N LYS A 27 31.32 -0.88 11.61
CA LYS A 27 32.68 -0.78 12.13
C LYS A 27 33.17 0.66 12.32
N LYS A 28 32.76 1.58 11.44
CA LYS A 28 33.27 2.95 11.39
C LYS A 28 32.27 3.96 11.92
N ASP A 29 31.01 3.86 11.51
CA ASP A 29 30.02 4.90 11.81
C ASP A 29 29.36 4.66 13.18
N MET A 30 29.15 3.39 13.54
CA MET A 30 28.49 2.98 14.79
C MET A 30 29.44 2.42 15.85
N ASP A 31 30.76 2.38 15.58
CA ASP A 31 31.81 1.86 16.47
C ASP A 31 31.47 0.50 17.14
N ALA A 32 30.91 -0.43 16.37
CA ALA A 32 30.49 -1.72 16.89
C ALA A 32 31.70 -2.56 17.35
N LYS A 33 31.78 -2.79 18.67
CA LYS A 33 32.88 -3.53 19.34
C LYS A 33 33.10 -4.96 18.78
N LYS A 34 32.02 -5.62 18.35
CA LYS A 34 32.05 -6.95 17.74
C LYS A 34 31.18 -6.92 16.50
N SER A 35 31.68 -7.48 15.41
CA SER A 35 30.93 -7.66 14.17
C SER A 35 31.13 -9.08 13.66
N PHE A 36 30.04 -9.70 13.22
CA PHE A 36 30.02 -11.05 12.70
C PHE A 36 29.44 -10.99 11.29
N ALA A 37 30.18 -11.50 10.31
CA ALA A 37 29.66 -11.63 8.96
C ALA A 37 28.74 -12.85 8.91
N ILE A 38 27.49 -12.65 8.47
CA ILE A 38 26.56 -13.75 8.22
C ILE A 38 26.82 -14.24 6.79
N GLY A 39 27.34 -15.45 6.66
CA GLY A 39 27.61 -16.10 5.37
C GLY A 39 26.35 -16.69 4.73
N VAL A 40 26.53 -17.30 3.56
CA VAL A 40 25.51 -18.14 2.92
C VAL A 40 25.52 -19.55 3.50
N LEU A 41 24.42 -20.28 3.35
CA LEU A 41 24.33 -21.69 3.74
C LEU A 41 25.29 -22.55 2.92
N GLU A 42 25.95 -23.49 3.59
CA GLU A 42 26.83 -24.46 2.93
C GLU A 42 26.02 -25.55 2.20
N HIS A 43 26.64 -26.26 1.26
CA HIS A 43 25.94 -27.24 0.40
C HIS A 43 25.04 -28.22 1.14
N LYS A 44 25.49 -28.73 2.29
CA LYS A 44 24.70 -29.65 3.11
C LYS A 44 23.49 -28.93 3.73
N GLU A 45 23.70 -27.75 4.31
CA GLU A 45 22.64 -26.94 4.92
C GLU A 45 21.61 -26.48 3.88
N VAL A 46 22.06 -26.16 2.66
CA VAL A 46 21.19 -25.83 1.52
C VAL A 46 20.26 -26.99 1.21
N TRP A 47 20.81 -28.20 1.06
CA TRP A 47 20.01 -29.38 0.75
C TRP A 47 19.04 -29.72 1.89
N ASP A 48 19.52 -29.73 3.13
CA ASP A 48 18.70 -30.03 4.31
C ASP A 48 17.54 -29.01 4.43
N PHE A 49 17.82 -27.72 4.18
CA PHE A 49 16.79 -26.68 4.21
C PHE A 49 15.82 -26.77 3.04
N PHE A 50 16.31 -27.02 1.83
CA PHE A 50 15.49 -27.17 0.63
C PHE A 50 14.55 -28.37 0.76
N LYS A 51 15.07 -29.54 1.17
CA LYS A 51 14.29 -30.76 1.42
C LYS A 51 13.18 -30.53 2.44
N LYS A 52 13.50 -29.84 3.55
CA LYS A 52 12.52 -29.52 4.60
C LYS A 52 11.31 -28.73 4.06
N ILE A 53 11.49 -27.95 3.01
CA ILE A 53 10.42 -27.12 2.41
C ILE A 53 9.69 -27.88 1.31
N ALA A 54 10.44 -28.49 0.38
CA ALA A 54 9.91 -29.20 -0.77
C ALA A 54 9.18 -30.50 -0.39
N GLY A 55 9.50 -31.09 0.77
CA GLY A 55 8.92 -32.34 1.26
C GLY A 55 9.69 -33.58 0.82
N ASP A 56 9.27 -34.75 1.30
CA ASP A 56 9.99 -36.02 1.09
C ASP A 56 9.90 -36.55 -0.35
N ASP A 57 8.97 -36.02 -1.16
CA ASP A 57 8.79 -36.41 -2.56
C ASP A 57 10.04 -36.19 -3.43
N VAL A 58 10.94 -35.28 -3.01
CA VAL A 58 12.23 -35.02 -3.69
C VAL A 58 13.21 -36.20 -3.59
N GLU A 59 12.92 -37.20 -2.75
CA GLU A 59 13.74 -38.42 -2.59
C GLU A 59 13.23 -39.60 -3.43
N THR A 60 12.16 -39.41 -4.22
CA THR A 60 11.60 -40.47 -5.08
C THR A 60 12.43 -40.66 -6.37
N HIS A 61 12.45 -41.88 -6.91
CA HIS A 61 13.36 -42.28 -8.00
C HIS A 61 13.50 -41.26 -9.15
N GLY A 62 14.74 -40.81 -9.41
CA GLY A 62 15.08 -39.88 -10.49
C GLY A 62 15.09 -38.38 -10.10
N LEU A 63 14.37 -37.99 -9.05
CA LEU A 63 14.36 -36.61 -8.53
C LEU A 63 15.59 -36.19 -7.69
N PRO A 64 16.25 -37.04 -6.87
CA PRO A 64 17.27 -36.57 -5.93
C PRO A 64 18.42 -35.81 -6.59
N SER A 65 18.93 -36.29 -7.73
CA SER A 65 20.04 -35.65 -8.43
C SER A 65 19.68 -34.29 -9.02
N ILE A 66 18.48 -34.17 -9.60
CA ILE A 66 17.98 -32.91 -10.16
C ILE A 66 17.65 -31.92 -9.05
N ALA A 67 16.97 -32.37 -7.98
CA ALA A 67 16.60 -31.53 -6.85
C ALA A 67 17.83 -30.94 -6.13
N ILE A 68 18.88 -31.73 -5.93
CA ILE A 68 20.16 -31.24 -5.38
C ILE A 68 20.78 -30.17 -6.29
N GLU A 69 20.78 -30.40 -7.61
CA GLU A 69 21.35 -29.45 -8.55
C GLU A 69 20.55 -28.15 -8.62
N VAL A 70 19.22 -28.23 -8.58
CA VAL A 70 18.33 -27.07 -8.48
C VAL A 70 18.59 -26.29 -7.19
N ALA A 71 18.70 -26.96 -6.04
CA ALA A 71 18.97 -26.31 -4.75
C ALA A 71 20.29 -25.53 -4.75
N LYS A 72 21.32 -26.04 -5.42
CA LYS A 72 22.61 -25.33 -5.58
C LYS A 72 22.48 -24.02 -6.36
N ARG A 73 21.50 -23.90 -7.27
CA ARG A 73 21.28 -22.68 -8.07
C ARG A 73 20.79 -21.50 -7.26
N CYS A 74 20.33 -21.71 -6.02
CA CYS A 74 19.96 -20.63 -5.10
C CYS A 74 21.16 -19.92 -4.46
N GLY A 75 22.40 -20.37 -4.69
CA GLY A 75 23.61 -19.70 -4.21
C GLY A 75 23.74 -19.65 -2.68
N GLY A 76 23.12 -20.60 -1.96
CA GLY A 76 23.19 -20.68 -0.51
C GLY A 76 22.33 -19.67 0.25
N LEU A 77 21.53 -18.85 -0.44
CA LEU A 77 20.73 -17.79 0.21
C LEU A 77 19.37 -18.34 0.69
N PRO A 78 19.06 -18.28 1.99
CA PRO A 78 17.84 -18.87 2.55
C PRO A 78 16.55 -18.39 1.87
N ILE A 79 16.48 -17.11 1.49
CA ILE A 79 15.29 -16.56 0.83
C ILE A 79 15.08 -17.18 -0.56
N ALA A 80 16.14 -17.28 -1.37
CA ALA A 80 16.08 -17.89 -2.70
C ALA A 80 15.75 -19.39 -2.63
N ILE A 81 16.37 -20.10 -1.68
CA ILE A 81 16.12 -21.52 -1.41
C ILE A 81 14.64 -21.73 -1.06
N ARG A 82 14.11 -20.92 -0.13
CA ARG A 82 12.72 -21.04 0.31
C ARG A 82 11.73 -20.76 -0.80
N THR A 83 11.93 -19.67 -1.55
CA THR A 83 11.05 -19.29 -2.65
C THR A 83 11.05 -20.37 -3.73
N LEU A 84 12.21 -20.88 -4.15
CA LEU A 84 12.32 -21.90 -5.20
C LEU A 84 11.82 -23.29 -4.74
N ALA A 85 12.15 -23.71 -3.52
CA ALA A 85 11.67 -24.98 -2.98
C ALA A 85 10.16 -25.01 -2.84
N MET A 86 9.54 -23.88 -2.47
CA MET A 86 8.10 -23.76 -2.34
C MET A 86 7.40 -23.81 -3.71
N SER A 87 7.96 -23.17 -4.73
CA SER A 87 7.38 -23.17 -6.08
C SER A 87 7.55 -24.50 -6.82
N LEU A 88 8.49 -25.35 -6.40
CA LEU A 88 8.66 -26.72 -6.90
C LEU A 88 7.98 -27.79 -6.05
N LYS A 89 7.37 -27.41 -4.93
CA LYS A 89 6.71 -28.35 -4.02
C LYS A 89 5.55 -29.04 -4.72
N ASN A 90 5.51 -30.38 -4.61
CA ASN A 90 4.50 -31.25 -5.22
C ASN A 90 4.46 -31.20 -6.77
N GLU A 91 5.51 -30.68 -7.41
CA GLU A 91 5.59 -30.61 -8.87
C GLU A 91 6.14 -31.92 -9.48
N PRO A 92 5.69 -32.31 -10.68
CA PRO A 92 6.14 -33.51 -11.35
C PRO A 92 7.59 -33.38 -11.87
N LEU A 93 8.28 -34.51 -12.08
CA LEU A 93 9.68 -34.57 -12.51
C LEU A 93 10.03 -33.65 -13.70
N PHE A 94 9.17 -33.58 -14.72
CA PHE A 94 9.43 -32.73 -15.89
C PHE A 94 9.52 -31.23 -15.54
N ALA A 95 8.82 -30.77 -14.50
CA ALA A 95 8.86 -29.39 -14.04
C ALA A 95 10.19 -29.08 -13.31
N TRP A 96 10.79 -30.09 -12.66
CA TRP A 96 12.13 -29.98 -12.07
C TRP A 96 13.22 -29.93 -13.14
N GLU A 97 13.08 -30.73 -14.21
CA GLU A 97 13.98 -30.69 -15.36
C GLU A 97 13.93 -29.34 -16.08
N ASP A 98 12.73 -28.81 -16.33
CA ASP A 98 12.55 -27.47 -16.90
C ASP A 98 13.13 -26.39 -15.99
N ALA A 99 12.88 -26.46 -14.67
CA ALA A 99 13.46 -25.54 -13.70
C ALA A 99 14.99 -25.50 -13.80
N LEU A 100 15.63 -26.68 -13.81
CA LEU A 100 17.09 -26.77 -13.94
C LEU A 100 17.58 -26.16 -15.27
N GLN A 101 16.88 -26.39 -16.38
CA GLN A 101 17.25 -25.81 -17.67
C GLN A 101 17.12 -24.29 -17.69
N GLN A 102 16.05 -23.75 -17.11
CA GLN A 102 15.81 -22.29 -17.07
C GLN A 102 16.78 -21.58 -16.13
N LEU A 103 17.07 -22.16 -14.95
CA LEU A 103 18.04 -21.63 -13.99
C LEU A 103 19.50 -21.67 -14.50
N ASN A 104 19.77 -22.42 -15.56
CA ASN A 104 21.06 -22.42 -16.26
C ASN A 104 21.20 -21.28 -17.28
N ARG A 105 20.08 -20.63 -17.65
CA ARG A 105 20.11 -19.51 -18.59
C ARG A 105 20.49 -18.23 -17.84
N PRO A 106 21.15 -17.26 -18.51
CA PRO A 106 21.32 -15.94 -17.94
C PRO A 106 19.94 -15.33 -17.67
N PRO A 107 19.79 -14.58 -16.57
CA PRO A 107 18.51 -14.03 -16.18
C PRO A 107 18.10 -12.95 -17.19
N SER A 108 16.80 -12.71 -17.34
CA SER A 108 16.30 -11.95 -18.49
C SER A 108 16.43 -10.43 -18.35
N SER A 109 16.84 -9.97 -17.17
CA SER A 109 17.10 -8.57 -16.82
C SER A 109 18.52 -8.37 -16.30
N ASN A 110 19.06 -7.15 -16.42
CA ASN A 110 20.30 -6.76 -15.78
C ASN A 110 20.01 -6.42 -14.31
N PHE A 111 20.57 -7.20 -13.38
CA PHE A 111 20.40 -6.99 -11.95
C PHE A 111 21.70 -6.44 -11.37
N GLU A 112 21.89 -5.12 -11.44
CA GLU A 112 23.06 -4.48 -10.83
C GLU A 112 23.04 -4.69 -9.30
N GLY A 113 24.12 -5.25 -8.76
CA GLY A 113 24.28 -5.43 -7.31
C GLY A 113 23.55 -6.63 -6.68
N ILE A 114 22.83 -7.44 -7.46
CA ILE A 114 22.13 -8.64 -6.95
C ILE A 114 22.80 -9.92 -7.48
N PRO A 115 23.06 -10.94 -6.64
CA PRO A 115 23.60 -12.21 -7.13
C PRO A 115 22.68 -12.87 -8.16
N VAL A 116 23.21 -13.21 -9.34
CA VAL A 116 22.48 -13.83 -10.47
C VAL A 116 21.65 -15.06 -10.06
N ALA A 117 22.19 -15.87 -9.15
CA ALA A 117 21.53 -17.05 -8.58
C ALA A 117 20.19 -16.71 -7.91
N VAL A 118 20.13 -15.59 -7.19
CA VAL A 118 18.93 -15.10 -6.49
C VAL A 118 17.92 -14.61 -7.48
N CYS A 119 18.37 -13.78 -8.44
CA CYS A 119 17.53 -13.24 -9.50
C CYS A 119 16.84 -14.36 -10.26
N SER A 120 17.61 -15.35 -10.71
CA SER A 120 17.08 -16.47 -11.50
C SER A 120 16.06 -17.29 -10.71
N SER A 121 16.30 -17.53 -9.42
CA SER A 121 15.39 -18.30 -8.56
C SER A 121 14.05 -17.57 -8.33
N ILE A 122 14.11 -16.26 -8.07
CA ILE A 122 12.91 -15.43 -7.82
C ILE A 122 12.16 -15.16 -9.12
N GLU A 123 12.87 -14.84 -10.21
CA GLU A 123 12.31 -14.64 -11.55
C GLU A 123 11.58 -15.90 -12.02
N TRP A 124 12.17 -17.08 -11.83
CA TRP A 124 11.51 -18.35 -12.16
C TRP A 124 10.21 -18.56 -11.36
N SER A 125 10.22 -18.21 -10.08
CA SER A 125 9.03 -18.30 -9.22
C SER A 125 7.95 -17.28 -9.64
N TYR A 126 8.36 -16.10 -10.11
CA TYR A 126 7.46 -15.10 -10.70
C TYR A 126 6.83 -15.60 -12.00
N ASP A 127 7.61 -16.20 -12.90
CA ASP A 127 7.13 -16.67 -14.20
C ASP A 127 6.04 -17.73 -14.07
N ARG A 128 6.12 -18.52 -13.00
CA ARG A 128 5.19 -19.59 -12.59
C ARG A 128 3.94 -19.09 -11.86
N LEU A 129 3.80 -17.79 -11.61
CA LEU A 129 2.59 -17.25 -11.00
C LEU A 129 1.35 -17.56 -11.86
N PRO A 130 0.21 -17.90 -11.23
CA PRO A 130 -0.89 -18.57 -11.92
C PRO A 130 -1.69 -17.67 -12.88
N SER A 131 -1.55 -16.35 -12.79
CA SER A 131 -2.18 -15.42 -13.74
C SER A 131 -1.47 -14.09 -13.82
N GLU A 132 -1.77 -13.32 -14.87
CA GLU A 132 -1.29 -11.95 -15.03
C GLU A 132 -1.70 -11.04 -13.87
N GLU A 133 -2.86 -11.26 -13.25
CA GLU A 133 -3.26 -10.52 -12.05
C GLU A 133 -2.27 -10.71 -10.89
N HIS A 134 -1.75 -11.93 -10.70
CA HIS A 134 -0.75 -12.22 -9.66
C HIS A 134 0.59 -11.56 -10.00
N LYS A 135 1.01 -11.66 -11.26
CA LYS A 135 2.25 -11.05 -11.75
C LYS A 135 2.22 -9.53 -11.58
N GLN A 136 1.18 -8.88 -12.07
CA GLN A 136 1.02 -7.43 -11.94
C GLN A 136 0.88 -6.98 -10.49
N THR A 137 0.15 -7.73 -9.64
CA THR A 137 0.09 -7.44 -8.19
C THR A 137 1.48 -7.53 -7.55
N PHE A 138 2.24 -8.58 -7.87
CA PHE A 138 3.61 -8.75 -7.36
C PHE A 138 4.53 -7.59 -7.75
N LEU A 139 4.53 -7.19 -9.03
CA LEU A 139 5.34 -6.06 -9.50
C LEU A 139 4.95 -4.75 -8.81
N LEU A 140 3.66 -4.51 -8.63
CA LEU A 140 3.14 -3.34 -7.92
C LEU A 140 3.59 -3.33 -6.45
N CYS A 141 3.52 -4.46 -5.75
CA CYS A 141 4.04 -4.59 -4.39
C CYS A 141 5.56 -4.26 -4.34
N GLY A 142 6.33 -4.66 -5.35
CA GLY A 142 7.76 -4.32 -5.44
C GLY A 142 8.04 -2.81 -5.54
N LEU A 143 7.15 -2.07 -6.21
CA LEU A 143 7.24 -0.60 -6.33
C LEU A 143 6.86 0.12 -5.03
N MET A 144 5.85 -0.40 -4.32
CA MET A 144 5.38 0.16 -3.04
C MET A 144 6.38 -0.08 -1.90
N GLY A 145 7.27 -1.07 -2.02
CA GLY A 145 8.35 -1.30 -1.07
C GLY A 145 7.92 -2.08 0.17
N HIS A 146 8.33 -1.59 1.34
CA HIS A 146 8.20 -2.31 2.61
C HIS A 146 6.94 -1.94 3.39
N ASN A 147 6.45 -2.91 4.15
CA ASN A 147 5.39 -2.71 5.13
C ASN A 147 4.12 -2.04 4.54
N VAL A 148 3.67 -2.53 3.40
CA VAL A 148 2.60 -1.95 2.59
C VAL A 148 1.23 -2.15 3.24
N LEU A 149 0.37 -1.11 3.24
CA LEU A 149 -1.04 -1.23 3.63
C LEU A 149 -1.87 -1.88 2.53
N PHE A 150 -2.80 -2.75 2.91
CA PHE A 150 -3.77 -3.31 1.96
C PHE A 150 -4.64 -2.23 1.30
N ASP A 151 -4.99 -1.17 2.03
CA ASP A 151 -5.78 -0.06 1.50
C ASP A 151 -5.04 0.64 0.36
N ASP A 152 -3.74 0.93 0.53
CA ASP A 152 -2.93 1.55 -0.53
C ASP A 152 -2.90 0.65 -1.76
N LEU A 153 -2.61 -0.65 -1.58
CA LEU A 153 -2.57 -1.61 -2.69
C LEU A 153 -3.93 -1.72 -3.40
N LEU A 154 -5.04 -1.65 -2.66
CA LEU A 154 -6.38 -1.64 -3.23
C LEU A 154 -6.60 -0.43 -4.12
N MET A 155 -6.17 0.75 -3.67
CA MET A 155 -6.32 2.00 -4.44
C MET A 155 -5.60 1.92 -5.78
N TYR A 156 -4.38 1.37 -5.79
CA TYR A 156 -3.64 1.08 -7.02
C TYR A 156 -4.33 0.03 -7.88
N ALA A 157 -4.68 -1.13 -7.30
CA ALA A 157 -5.31 -2.23 -8.02
C ALA A 157 -6.61 -1.78 -8.71
N LYS A 158 -7.41 -0.96 -8.01
CA LYS A 158 -8.65 -0.42 -8.56
C LYS A 158 -8.39 0.60 -9.67
N GLY A 159 -7.53 1.58 -9.42
CA GLY A 159 -7.26 2.65 -10.39
C GLY A 159 -6.57 2.15 -11.66
N LEU A 160 -5.70 1.15 -11.55
CA LEU A 160 -5.07 0.51 -12.71
C LEU A 160 -6.02 -0.45 -13.45
N GLY A 161 -7.13 -0.84 -12.83
CA GLY A 161 -8.05 -1.84 -13.38
C GLY A 161 -7.44 -3.24 -13.40
N LEU A 162 -6.69 -3.58 -12.35
CA LEU A 162 -5.89 -4.81 -12.22
C LEU A 162 -6.73 -6.09 -12.34
N PHE A 163 -7.97 -6.07 -11.85
CA PHE A 163 -8.88 -7.20 -11.88
C PHE A 163 -10.03 -6.96 -12.86
N HIS A 164 -9.96 -7.60 -14.03
CA HIS A 164 -10.94 -7.39 -15.10
C HIS A 164 -12.33 -7.86 -14.70
N GLY A 165 -13.36 -7.05 -14.99
CA GLY A 165 -14.75 -7.37 -14.66
C GLY A 165 -15.15 -7.15 -13.20
N ILE A 166 -14.22 -6.72 -12.32
CA ILE A 166 -14.52 -6.40 -10.92
C ILE A 166 -14.80 -4.91 -10.74
N ASN A 167 -16.06 -4.57 -10.44
CA ASN A 167 -16.52 -3.18 -10.48
C ASN A 167 -16.72 -2.51 -9.10
N THR A 168 -16.95 -3.27 -8.02
CA THR A 168 -17.10 -2.73 -6.66
C THR A 168 -15.80 -2.78 -5.87
N VAL A 169 -15.67 -1.92 -4.86
CA VAL A 169 -14.54 -1.86 -3.93
C VAL A 169 -14.42 -3.16 -3.15
N GLU A 170 -15.54 -3.66 -2.60
CA GLU A 170 -15.56 -4.90 -1.80
C GLU A 170 -15.04 -6.12 -2.59
N LYS A 171 -15.52 -6.32 -3.83
CA LYS A 171 -15.06 -7.45 -4.65
C LYS A 171 -13.59 -7.30 -5.04
N THR A 172 -13.13 -6.08 -5.27
CA THR A 172 -11.72 -5.77 -5.54
C THR A 172 -10.87 -6.17 -4.33
N TRP A 173 -11.31 -5.83 -3.11
CA TRP A 173 -10.67 -6.21 -1.86
C TRP A 173 -10.58 -7.73 -1.68
N ILE A 174 -11.68 -8.46 -1.89
CA ILE A 174 -11.71 -9.92 -1.77
C ILE A 174 -10.73 -10.57 -2.78
N ARG A 175 -10.73 -10.11 -4.03
CA ARG A 175 -9.80 -10.61 -5.05
C ARG A 175 -8.36 -10.30 -4.66
N LEU A 176 -8.09 -9.09 -4.17
CA LEU A 176 -6.78 -8.67 -3.74
C LEU A 176 -6.24 -9.54 -2.59
N LEU A 177 -7.04 -9.77 -1.55
CA LEU A 177 -6.68 -10.64 -0.43
C LEU A 177 -6.35 -12.07 -0.91
N THR A 178 -7.11 -12.58 -1.88
CA THR A 178 -6.86 -13.90 -2.48
C THR A 178 -5.53 -13.92 -3.23
N VAL A 179 -5.22 -12.90 -4.04
CA VAL A 179 -3.95 -12.82 -4.76
C VAL A 179 -2.78 -12.68 -3.80
N VAL A 180 -2.89 -11.83 -2.79
CA VAL A 180 -1.84 -11.63 -1.78
C VAL A 180 -1.63 -12.90 -0.95
N SER A 181 -2.67 -13.65 -0.60
CA SER A 181 -2.53 -14.91 0.12
C SER A 181 -1.79 -15.97 -0.72
N HIS A 182 -2.03 -16.02 -2.04
CA HIS A 182 -1.27 -16.88 -2.94
C HIS A 182 0.20 -16.44 -3.04
N LEU A 183 0.49 -15.14 -3.16
CA LEU A 183 1.86 -14.62 -3.17
C LEU A 183 2.61 -14.91 -1.86
N LYS A 184 1.92 -14.85 -0.71
CA LYS A 184 2.44 -15.28 0.58
C LYS A 184 2.70 -16.79 0.62
N ALA A 185 1.79 -17.60 0.09
CA ALA A 185 1.96 -19.04 -0.01
C ALA A 185 3.17 -19.42 -0.89
N SER A 186 3.47 -18.65 -1.94
CA SER A 186 4.68 -18.78 -2.77
C SER A 186 5.95 -18.18 -2.15
N CYS A 187 5.89 -17.70 -0.90
CA CYS A 187 7.01 -17.04 -0.21
C CYS A 187 7.57 -15.81 -0.96
N LEU A 188 6.76 -15.15 -1.79
CA LEU A 188 7.09 -13.91 -2.47
C LEU A 188 6.69 -12.67 -1.66
N LEU A 189 5.69 -12.82 -0.80
CA LEU A 189 5.30 -11.85 0.22
C LEU A 189 5.33 -12.50 1.60
N VAL A 190 5.37 -11.69 2.66
CA VAL A 190 5.31 -12.14 4.04
C VAL A 190 4.31 -11.30 4.85
N ASP A 191 3.91 -11.80 6.02
CA ASP A 191 3.15 -11.01 6.97
C ASP A 191 4.02 -9.90 7.58
N SER A 192 3.40 -8.75 7.86
CA SER A 192 4.03 -7.67 8.62
C SER A 192 3.63 -7.75 10.10
N TYR A 193 4.04 -6.77 10.92
CA TYR A 193 3.70 -6.66 12.34
C TYR A 193 2.21 -6.44 12.63
N SER A 194 1.39 -6.24 11.59
CA SER A 194 -0.05 -6.10 11.71
C SER A 194 -0.72 -6.79 10.53
N ASN A 195 -1.93 -7.28 10.76
CA ASN A 195 -2.76 -7.93 9.75
C ASN A 195 -3.24 -6.98 8.63
N GLN A 196 -3.20 -5.67 8.84
CA GLN A 196 -3.51 -4.65 7.83
C GLN A 196 -2.38 -4.43 6.83
N ARG A 197 -1.22 -5.04 7.09
CA ARG A 197 0.00 -4.83 6.32
C ARG A 197 0.60 -6.15 5.90
N PHE A 198 1.36 -6.10 4.81
CA PHE A 198 2.22 -7.19 4.37
C PHE A 198 3.57 -6.61 3.98
N ASP A 199 4.56 -7.47 3.78
CA ASP A 199 5.90 -7.04 3.43
C ASP A 199 6.46 -7.87 2.27
N MET A 200 7.48 -7.32 1.62
CA MET A 200 8.27 -7.98 0.59
C MET A 200 9.74 -7.90 0.98
N HIS A 201 10.42 -9.05 1.02
CA HIS A 201 11.85 -9.09 1.33
C HIS A 201 12.64 -8.28 0.31
N ASP A 202 13.66 -7.50 0.71
CA ASP A 202 14.27 -6.48 -0.14
C ASP A 202 14.84 -7.09 -1.44
N LEU A 203 15.48 -8.26 -1.38
CA LEU A 203 15.98 -8.96 -2.58
C LEU A 203 14.85 -9.36 -3.56
N ILE A 204 13.68 -9.74 -3.06
CA ILE A 204 12.49 -10.03 -3.89
C ILE A 204 11.97 -8.73 -4.49
N CYS A 205 11.98 -7.67 -3.69
CA CYS A 205 11.58 -6.32 -4.07
C CYS A 205 12.45 -5.76 -5.21
N ASP A 206 13.77 -5.92 -5.10
CA ASP A 206 14.72 -5.48 -6.11
C ASP A 206 14.57 -6.29 -7.41
N VAL A 207 14.32 -7.60 -7.31
CA VAL A 207 14.01 -8.45 -8.47
C VAL A 207 12.67 -8.04 -9.11
N ALA A 208 11.63 -7.76 -8.32
CA ALA A 208 10.34 -7.30 -8.82
C ALA A 208 10.45 -5.98 -9.60
N ILE A 209 11.21 -5.01 -9.08
CA ILE A 209 11.49 -3.76 -9.78
C ILE A 209 12.24 -4.01 -11.08
N SER A 210 13.27 -4.87 -11.07
CA SER A 210 14.04 -5.18 -12.28
C SER A 210 13.19 -5.86 -13.37
N ILE A 211 12.28 -6.77 -12.96
CA ILE A 211 11.30 -7.37 -13.87
C ILE A 211 10.34 -6.30 -14.41
N ALA A 212 9.80 -5.43 -13.55
CA ALA A 212 8.88 -4.36 -13.96
C ALA A 212 9.54 -3.34 -14.91
N SER A 213 10.83 -3.06 -14.71
CA SER A 213 11.60 -2.09 -15.49
C SER A 213 12.03 -2.64 -16.85
N LYS A 214 11.87 -3.94 -17.09
CA LYS A 214 12.19 -4.59 -18.35
C LYS A 214 11.46 -3.91 -19.51
N GLY A 215 12.20 -3.61 -20.58
CA GLY A 215 11.63 -2.93 -21.76
C GLY A 215 11.39 -1.41 -21.60
N ASN A 216 11.83 -0.80 -20.49
CA ASN A 216 11.63 0.62 -20.17
C ASN A 216 10.15 1.01 -20.01
N HIS A 217 9.36 0.17 -19.34
CA HIS A 217 7.95 0.44 -19.00
C HIS A 217 7.78 1.08 -17.62
N VAL A 218 8.70 0.84 -16.70
CA VAL A 218 8.65 1.39 -15.34
C VAL A 218 9.92 2.18 -15.05
N PHE A 219 9.77 3.37 -14.48
CA PHE A 219 10.85 4.18 -13.94
C PHE A 219 10.69 4.29 -12.43
N ALA A 220 11.55 3.59 -11.69
CA ALA A 220 11.49 3.53 -10.23
C ALA A 220 12.79 4.06 -9.62
N LEU A 221 12.69 4.94 -8.64
CA LEU A 221 13.81 5.43 -7.83
C LEU A 221 13.48 5.31 -6.34
N ARG A 222 14.49 4.98 -5.53
CA ARG A 222 14.41 4.77 -4.08
C ARG A 222 15.30 5.74 -3.30
N ALA A 223 15.25 5.67 -1.97
CA ALA A 223 15.96 6.57 -1.05
C ALA A 223 17.48 6.70 -1.29
N GLN A 224 18.11 5.62 -1.76
CA GLN A 224 19.53 5.59 -2.11
C GLN A 224 19.86 6.27 -3.44
N ASP A 225 18.86 6.48 -4.31
CA ASP A 225 19.05 6.96 -5.66
C ASP A 225 19.09 8.49 -5.72
N PHE A 226 19.93 9.01 -6.62
CA PHE A 226 20.07 10.44 -6.87
C PHE A 226 19.80 10.76 -8.34
N LEU A 227 18.73 11.51 -8.61
CA LEU A 227 18.39 11.99 -9.94
C LEU A 227 18.81 13.45 -10.09
N LYS A 228 19.95 13.66 -10.76
CA LYS A 228 20.44 15.00 -11.08
C LYS A 228 19.69 15.62 -12.25
N ASP A 229 19.57 14.88 -13.34
CA ASP A 229 18.98 15.32 -14.61
C ASP A 229 17.96 14.28 -15.08
N TRP A 230 16.79 14.74 -15.50
CA TRP A 230 15.74 13.86 -16.01
C TRP A 230 16.14 13.26 -17.38
N PRO A 231 15.80 11.99 -17.66
CA PRO A 231 16.08 11.38 -18.96
C PRO A 231 15.45 12.15 -20.12
N ASN A 232 15.94 11.90 -21.34
CA ASN A 232 15.36 12.55 -22.51
C ASN A 232 13.88 12.17 -22.71
N GLY A 233 13.14 13.06 -23.38
CA GLY A 233 11.70 12.90 -23.57
C GLY A 233 11.28 11.66 -24.38
N ASP A 234 12.15 11.07 -25.19
CA ASP A 234 11.80 9.89 -26.00
C ASP A 234 11.85 8.58 -25.19
N ILE A 235 12.73 8.50 -24.19
CA ILE A 235 12.72 7.43 -23.19
C ILE A 235 11.47 7.56 -22.34
N MET A 236 11.18 8.76 -21.85
CA MET A 236 10.05 9.05 -20.96
C MET A 236 8.68 8.72 -21.58
N LYS A 237 8.52 8.83 -22.90
CA LYS A 237 7.29 8.44 -23.62
C LYS A 237 6.95 6.95 -23.53
N ARG A 238 7.89 6.10 -23.13
CA ARG A 238 7.71 4.65 -23.03
C ARG A 238 7.24 4.20 -21.65
N TRP A 239 7.35 5.06 -20.64
CA TRP A 239 6.98 4.71 -19.27
C TRP A 239 5.47 4.69 -19.09
N ASP A 240 5.00 3.59 -18.51
CA ASP A 240 3.63 3.37 -18.07
C ASP A 240 3.51 3.71 -16.56
N ILE A 241 4.58 3.51 -15.79
CA ILE A 241 4.60 3.78 -14.35
C ILE A 241 5.87 4.57 -13.97
N ILE A 242 5.68 5.60 -13.15
CA ILE A 242 6.75 6.30 -12.44
C ILE A 242 6.49 6.11 -10.94
N SER A 243 7.49 5.62 -10.21
CA SER A 243 7.45 5.50 -8.74
C SER A 243 8.72 6.11 -8.15
N LEU A 244 8.55 7.17 -7.37
CA LEU A 244 9.65 7.93 -6.78
C LEU A 244 9.52 7.85 -5.25
N GLN A 245 10.28 6.97 -4.63
CA GLN A 245 10.18 6.63 -3.20
C GLN A 245 11.34 7.24 -2.43
N ASN A 246 11.15 8.43 -1.85
CA ASN A 246 12.17 9.15 -1.09
C ASN A 246 13.48 9.40 -1.86
N ALA A 247 13.43 9.35 -3.19
CA ALA A 247 14.58 9.57 -4.04
C ALA A 247 15.08 11.00 -3.93
N LYS A 248 16.40 11.19 -4.00
CA LYS A 248 17.00 12.52 -3.98
C LYS A 248 16.91 13.13 -5.38
N ILE A 249 15.95 14.04 -5.58
CA ILE A 249 15.71 14.70 -6.86
C ILE A 249 16.11 16.16 -6.74
N SER A 250 16.98 16.62 -7.64
CA SER A 250 17.46 18.01 -7.65
C SER A 250 16.32 19.02 -7.89
N MET A 251 15.48 18.76 -8.90
CA MET A 251 14.35 19.57 -9.29
C MET A 251 13.38 18.77 -10.18
N LEU A 252 12.07 19.03 -10.04
CA LEU A 252 11.05 18.52 -10.97
C LEU A 252 10.99 19.41 -12.22
N PRO A 253 10.91 18.84 -13.44
CA PRO A 253 10.77 19.61 -14.67
C PRO A 253 9.38 20.23 -14.76
N ASP A 254 9.25 21.34 -15.50
CA ASP A 254 7.96 22.04 -15.65
C ASP A 254 6.82 21.17 -16.20
N HIS A 255 7.15 20.21 -17.07
CA HIS A 255 6.24 19.21 -17.61
C HIS A 255 7.00 17.93 -17.95
N LEU A 256 6.44 16.77 -17.59
CA LEU A 256 6.98 15.46 -17.99
C LEU A 256 6.33 15.01 -19.31
N ARG A 257 7.14 14.70 -20.32
CA ARG A 257 6.69 14.19 -21.63
C ARG A 257 6.34 12.70 -21.60
N CYS A 258 5.44 12.31 -20.70
CA CYS A 258 5.05 10.91 -20.45
C CYS A 258 3.60 10.65 -20.90
N SER A 259 3.37 10.57 -22.22
CA SER A 259 2.01 10.46 -22.76
C SER A 259 1.34 9.10 -22.53
N LYS A 260 2.11 8.03 -22.29
CA LYS A 260 1.59 6.68 -22.00
C LYS A 260 1.37 6.41 -20.51
N LEU A 261 1.81 7.32 -19.64
CA LEU A 261 1.81 7.11 -18.20
C LEU A 261 0.40 6.83 -17.68
N VAL A 262 0.24 5.72 -16.98
CA VAL A 262 -1.00 5.31 -16.30
C VAL A 262 -0.91 5.44 -14.79
N CYS A 263 0.30 5.46 -14.23
CA CYS A 263 0.54 5.59 -12.79
C CYS A 263 1.69 6.55 -12.51
N PHE A 264 1.45 7.50 -11.61
CA PHE A 264 2.49 8.37 -11.06
C PHE A 264 2.41 8.34 -9.54
N GLU A 265 3.53 7.98 -8.93
CA GLU A 265 3.72 7.96 -7.48
C GLU A 265 4.96 8.76 -7.11
N MET A 266 4.83 9.62 -6.10
CA MET A 266 5.95 10.34 -5.52
C MET A 266 5.77 10.56 -4.03
N LEU A 267 6.67 9.98 -3.25
CA LEU A 267 6.89 10.25 -1.84
C LEU A 267 8.23 10.99 -1.69
N SER A 268 8.22 12.11 -0.97
CA SER A 268 9.40 12.94 -0.76
C SER A 268 9.55 13.29 0.71
N GLU A 269 10.71 12.99 1.29
CA GLU A 269 11.10 13.47 2.61
C GLU A 269 11.54 14.94 2.61
N ASP A 270 11.77 15.55 1.44
CA ASP A 270 12.09 16.96 1.32
C ASP A 270 10.80 17.81 1.43
N PRO A 271 10.61 18.56 2.54
CA PRO A 271 9.42 19.39 2.74
C PRO A 271 9.37 20.61 1.81
N SER A 272 10.49 20.93 1.13
CA SER A 272 10.58 22.03 0.17
C SER A 272 10.20 21.62 -1.26
N MET A 273 10.04 20.32 -1.49
CA MET A 273 9.67 19.78 -2.80
C MET A 273 8.30 20.32 -3.24
N LYS A 274 8.28 20.96 -4.42
CA LYS A 274 7.06 21.52 -5.02
C LYS A 274 6.82 20.89 -6.37
N ILE A 275 5.55 20.62 -6.67
CA ILE A 275 5.14 20.13 -7.98
C ILE A 275 4.86 21.33 -8.90
N PRO A 276 5.54 21.45 -10.05
CA PRO A 276 5.30 22.53 -11.00
C PRO A 276 3.86 22.56 -11.52
N ALA A 277 3.34 23.75 -11.83
CA ALA A 277 1.92 23.92 -12.21
C ALA A 277 1.49 23.08 -13.43
N ASN A 278 2.40 22.89 -14.39
CA ASN A 278 2.18 22.13 -15.63
C ASN A 278 2.72 20.70 -15.60
N PHE A 279 3.15 20.22 -14.43
CA PHE A 279 3.92 18.98 -14.30
C PHE A 279 3.23 17.77 -14.96
N VAL A 280 1.91 17.65 -14.76
CA VAL A 280 1.09 16.52 -15.23
C VAL A 280 0.36 16.80 -16.56
N LYS A 281 0.62 17.95 -17.20
CA LYS A 281 -0.14 18.43 -18.37
C LYS A 281 -0.20 17.45 -19.55
N GLU A 282 0.87 16.67 -19.76
CA GLU A 282 0.95 15.70 -20.87
C GLU A 282 0.51 14.28 -20.50
N MET A 283 0.24 14.00 -19.22
CA MET A 283 -0.11 12.67 -18.70
C MET A 283 -1.60 12.33 -18.90
N LYS A 284 -2.10 12.46 -20.13
CA LYS A 284 -3.55 12.35 -20.41
C LYS A 284 -4.14 10.98 -20.12
N ASN A 285 -3.31 9.93 -20.06
CA ASN A 285 -3.72 8.55 -19.79
C ASN A 285 -3.59 8.17 -18.30
N LEU A 286 -3.23 9.12 -17.43
CA LEU A 286 -3.00 8.86 -16.02
C LEU A 286 -4.29 8.38 -15.35
N LYS A 287 -4.21 7.19 -14.73
CA LYS A 287 -5.32 6.59 -13.99
C LYS A 287 -5.12 6.69 -12.48
N VAL A 288 -3.87 6.63 -12.02
CA VAL A 288 -3.50 6.71 -10.60
C VAL A 288 -2.51 7.83 -10.37
N LEU A 289 -2.82 8.72 -9.43
CA LEU A 289 -1.94 9.76 -8.93
C LEU A 289 -1.83 9.63 -7.41
N TYR A 290 -0.63 9.31 -6.92
CA TYR A 290 -0.35 9.09 -5.50
C TYR A 290 0.78 10.04 -5.04
N LEU A 291 0.46 11.00 -4.17
CA LEU A 291 1.37 12.08 -3.77
C LEU A 291 1.36 12.27 -2.24
N PRO A 292 1.81 11.27 -1.45
CA PRO A 292 1.80 11.35 0.00
C PRO A 292 2.82 12.36 0.55
N GLY A 293 2.49 12.99 1.67
CA GLY A 293 3.42 13.86 2.42
C GLY A 293 3.71 15.20 1.74
N MET A 294 2.96 15.57 0.69
CA MET A 294 3.28 16.73 -0.14
C MET A 294 2.58 18.00 0.34
N ASN A 295 3.30 19.13 0.28
CA ASN A 295 2.68 20.45 0.43
C ASN A 295 2.13 20.94 -0.91
N LEU A 296 0.82 20.81 -1.11
CA LEU A 296 0.15 21.11 -2.37
C LEU A 296 -0.69 22.39 -2.29
N SER A 297 -0.13 23.44 -1.68
CA SER A 297 -0.77 24.75 -1.55
C SER A 297 0.06 25.85 -2.25
N PRO A 298 -0.26 26.23 -3.51
CA PRO A 298 -1.37 25.74 -4.34
C PRO A 298 -1.05 24.42 -5.05
N LEU A 299 -2.11 23.70 -5.44
CA LEU A 299 -2.01 22.47 -6.20
C LEU A 299 -1.66 22.76 -7.67
N PRO A 300 -0.98 21.87 -8.41
CA PRO A 300 -0.73 22.05 -9.83
C PRO A 300 -2.01 22.25 -10.64
N SER A 301 -2.13 23.37 -11.36
CA SER A 301 -3.34 23.70 -12.14
C SER A 301 -3.65 22.67 -13.23
N SER A 302 -2.61 22.02 -13.77
CA SER A 302 -2.74 20.96 -14.78
C SER A 302 -3.42 19.67 -14.28
N ILE A 303 -3.62 19.47 -12.97
CA ILE A 303 -4.34 18.30 -12.45
C ILE A 303 -5.77 18.25 -12.97
N SER A 304 -6.40 19.41 -13.19
CA SER A 304 -7.73 19.51 -13.82
C SER A 304 -7.81 18.90 -15.24
N LEU A 305 -6.68 18.70 -15.91
CA LEU A 305 -6.62 18.14 -17.26
C LEU A 305 -6.62 16.60 -17.29
N LEU A 306 -6.55 15.95 -16.12
CA LEU A 306 -6.44 14.50 -15.97
C LEU A 306 -7.81 13.83 -16.08
N ALA A 307 -8.43 13.92 -17.25
CA ALA A 307 -9.78 13.41 -17.49
C ALA A 307 -9.94 11.89 -17.23
N ASN A 308 -8.86 11.10 -17.36
CA ASN A 308 -8.88 9.65 -17.17
C ASN A 308 -8.52 9.22 -15.73
N LEU A 309 -8.31 10.16 -14.80
CA LEU A 309 -7.90 9.84 -13.45
C LEU A 309 -9.03 9.13 -12.70
N GLY A 310 -8.78 7.89 -12.29
CA GLY A 310 -9.69 7.07 -11.51
C GLY A 310 -9.36 7.05 -10.02
N THR A 311 -8.10 7.24 -9.66
CA THR A 311 -7.63 7.23 -8.26
C THR A 311 -6.74 8.45 -8.00
N LEU A 312 -7.11 9.22 -6.97
CA LEU A 312 -6.33 10.35 -6.46
C LEU A 312 -6.09 10.17 -4.96
N CYS A 313 -4.82 10.04 -4.57
CA CYS A 313 -4.42 9.85 -3.18
C CYS A 313 -3.44 10.95 -2.77
N LEU A 314 -3.91 11.81 -1.87
CA LEU A 314 -3.16 12.90 -1.27
C LEU A 314 -3.14 12.65 0.25
N ILE A 315 -2.36 11.66 0.69
CA ILE A 315 -2.28 11.26 2.10
C ILE A 315 -1.24 12.15 2.81
N ASP A 316 -1.52 12.58 4.04
CA ASP A 316 -0.61 13.45 4.83
C ASP A 316 -0.18 14.71 4.06
N CYS A 317 -1.10 15.30 3.30
CA CYS A 317 -0.85 16.49 2.50
C CYS A 317 -1.30 17.77 3.19
N VAL A 318 -0.72 18.90 2.77
CA VAL A 318 -1.24 20.23 3.12
C VAL A 318 -2.06 20.76 1.95
N LEU A 319 -3.37 20.91 2.15
CA LEU A 319 -4.33 21.28 1.11
C LEU A 319 -5.07 22.57 1.49
N ARG A 320 -5.28 23.47 0.53
CA ARG A 320 -6.08 24.69 0.70
C ARG A 320 -7.28 24.71 -0.23
N ASP A 321 -7.05 25.06 -1.49
CA ASP A 321 -8.09 25.06 -2.52
C ASP A 321 -8.08 23.73 -3.26
N ILE A 322 -9.17 22.96 -3.09
CA ILE A 322 -9.40 21.69 -3.77
C ILE A 322 -10.60 21.74 -4.73
N ALA A 323 -11.02 22.92 -5.18
CA ALA A 323 -12.14 23.08 -6.11
C ALA A 323 -11.88 22.45 -7.49
N PHE A 324 -10.61 22.23 -7.87
CA PHE A 324 -10.22 21.56 -9.11
C PHE A 324 -10.82 20.15 -9.25
N LEU A 325 -11.18 19.49 -8.13
CA LEU A 325 -11.77 18.16 -8.12
C LEU A 325 -13.01 18.07 -9.00
N ARG A 326 -13.75 19.18 -9.17
CA ARG A 326 -14.93 19.21 -10.04
C ARG A 326 -14.64 18.76 -11.47
N GLU A 327 -13.41 18.91 -11.96
CA GLU A 327 -13.05 18.56 -13.34
C GLU A 327 -12.74 17.05 -13.49
N LEU A 328 -12.51 16.33 -12.38
CA LEU A 328 -12.13 14.92 -12.36
C LEU A 328 -13.36 13.99 -12.38
N LYS A 329 -14.13 14.05 -13.47
CA LYS A 329 -15.44 13.36 -13.56
C LYS A 329 -15.39 11.83 -13.50
N ASN A 330 -14.25 11.22 -13.80
CA ASN A 330 -14.06 9.76 -13.79
C ASN A 330 -13.47 9.22 -12.48
N LEU A 331 -13.32 10.08 -11.46
CA LEU A 331 -12.67 9.70 -10.21
C LEU A 331 -13.55 8.70 -9.41
N GLU A 332 -13.03 7.50 -9.17
CA GLU A 332 -13.68 6.45 -8.38
C GLU A 332 -13.14 6.39 -6.94
N ILE A 333 -11.87 6.74 -6.72
CA ILE A 333 -11.22 6.73 -5.41
C ILE A 333 -10.60 8.09 -5.12
N LEU A 334 -10.96 8.66 -3.98
CA LEU A 334 -10.36 9.86 -3.43
C LEU A 334 -9.95 9.64 -1.97
N SER A 335 -8.68 9.90 -1.66
CA SER A 335 -8.14 9.80 -0.30
C SER A 335 -7.40 11.06 0.08
N PHE A 336 -7.78 11.63 1.22
CA PHE A 336 -7.12 12.74 1.91
C PHE A 336 -6.64 12.34 3.31
N GLN A 337 -6.52 11.04 3.61
CA GLN A 337 -6.19 10.57 4.96
C GLN A 337 -5.00 11.33 5.57
N MET A 338 -5.08 11.68 6.84
CA MET A 338 -4.08 12.46 7.60
C MET A 338 -3.78 13.86 7.04
N SER A 339 -4.48 14.31 5.99
CA SER A 339 -4.21 15.62 5.39
C SER A 339 -4.76 16.77 6.23
N LYS A 340 -4.06 17.90 6.13
CA LYS A 340 -4.51 19.19 6.66
C LYS A 340 -5.45 19.83 5.65
N ILE A 341 -6.74 19.62 5.87
CA ILE A 341 -7.84 20.19 5.09
C ILE A 341 -8.83 20.84 6.06
N GLU A 342 -9.15 22.12 5.84
CA GLU A 342 -10.09 22.84 6.71
C GLU A 342 -11.55 22.65 6.30
N MET A 343 -11.81 22.52 5.00
CA MET A 343 -13.17 22.43 4.45
C MET A 343 -13.21 21.52 3.22
N LEU A 344 -14.26 20.72 3.10
CA LEU A 344 -14.61 20.07 1.84
C LEU A 344 -15.39 21.04 0.95
N PRO A 345 -15.06 21.19 -0.35
CA PRO A 345 -15.80 22.06 -1.26
C PRO A 345 -17.09 21.37 -1.74
N GLU A 346 -18.09 22.16 -2.16
CA GLU A 346 -19.34 21.65 -2.72
C GLU A 346 -19.11 20.84 -4.02
N GLU A 347 -18.01 21.16 -4.71
CA GLU A 347 -17.48 20.51 -5.89
C GLU A 347 -17.29 19.00 -5.73
N ILE A 348 -17.04 18.49 -4.51
CA ILE A 348 -16.96 17.04 -4.27
C ILE A 348 -18.27 16.35 -4.66
N GLY A 349 -19.41 17.00 -4.44
CA GLY A 349 -20.71 16.49 -4.87
C GLY A 349 -20.85 16.32 -6.39
N GLN A 350 -19.91 16.82 -7.19
CA GLN A 350 -19.88 16.62 -8.65
C GLN A 350 -19.10 15.37 -9.07
N LEU A 351 -18.45 14.67 -8.13
CA LEU A 351 -17.73 13.40 -8.36
C LEU A 351 -18.72 12.23 -8.36
N THR A 352 -19.58 12.17 -9.35
CA THR A 352 -20.69 11.20 -9.41
C THR A 352 -20.26 9.75 -9.59
N GLU A 353 -19.01 9.53 -10.00
CA GLU A 353 -18.37 8.22 -10.16
C GLU A 353 -17.66 7.72 -8.89
N LEU A 354 -17.60 8.54 -7.85
CA LEU A 354 -16.86 8.25 -6.63
C LEU A 354 -17.47 7.05 -5.88
N LYS A 355 -16.63 6.06 -5.59
CA LYS A 355 -16.96 4.82 -4.84
C LYS A 355 -16.27 4.77 -3.49
N TRP A 356 -15.08 5.37 -3.35
CA TRP A 356 -14.33 5.45 -2.09
C TRP A 356 -14.01 6.91 -1.76
N LEU A 357 -14.38 7.35 -0.55
CA LEU A 357 -13.93 8.61 0.03
C LEU A 357 -13.25 8.39 1.38
N GLY A 358 -11.94 8.61 1.41
CA GLY A 358 -11.10 8.51 2.61
C GLY A 358 -10.73 9.89 3.15
N LEU A 359 -11.08 10.15 4.40
CA LEU A 359 -10.85 11.40 5.12
C LEU A 359 -10.31 11.16 6.52
N ILE A 360 -9.90 9.94 6.86
CA ILE A 360 -9.51 9.51 8.21
C ILE A 360 -8.35 10.39 8.73
N ASP A 361 -8.39 10.74 10.01
CA ASP A 361 -7.41 11.59 10.68
C ASP A 361 -7.25 12.99 10.07
N CYS A 362 -8.25 13.49 9.33
CA CYS A 362 -8.34 14.89 8.92
C CYS A 362 -8.82 15.78 10.08
N SER A 363 -8.03 15.86 11.15
CA SER A 363 -8.38 16.55 12.41
C SER A 363 -8.68 18.06 12.29
N GLN A 364 -8.33 18.69 11.17
CA GLN A 364 -8.57 20.11 10.90
C GLN A 364 -9.86 20.36 10.10
N LEU A 365 -10.57 19.30 9.69
CA LEU A 365 -11.78 19.42 8.87
C LEU A 365 -12.94 19.96 9.70
N LYS A 366 -13.22 21.25 9.53
CA LYS A 366 -14.26 21.99 10.27
C LYS A 366 -15.58 22.03 9.53
N ARG A 367 -15.56 22.10 8.19
CA ARG A 367 -16.77 22.28 7.39
C ARG A 367 -16.91 21.24 6.30
N ILE A 368 -18.09 20.61 6.26
CA ILE A 368 -18.59 19.84 5.13
C ILE A 368 -19.89 20.51 4.70
N PRO A 369 -19.99 21.07 3.48
CA PRO A 369 -21.20 21.74 3.02
C PRO A 369 -22.42 20.80 3.00
N PRO A 370 -23.63 21.32 3.25
CA PRO A 370 -24.84 20.52 3.23
C PRO A 370 -25.15 20.02 1.82
N GLY A 371 -25.68 18.80 1.74
CA GLY A 371 -26.10 18.15 0.51
C GLY A 371 -24.97 17.54 -0.33
N VAL A 372 -23.71 17.59 0.12
CA VAL A 372 -22.58 16.98 -0.60
C VAL A 372 -22.77 15.47 -0.70
N PHE A 373 -23.10 14.79 0.41
CA PHE A 373 -23.26 13.35 0.40
C PHE A 373 -24.48 12.90 -0.41
N CYS A 374 -25.55 13.69 -0.44
CA CYS A 374 -26.74 13.42 -1.25
C CYS A 374 -26.45 13.26 -2.76
N LYS A 375 -25.36 13.85 -3.26
CA LYS A 375 -24.98 13.80 -4.67
C LYS A 375 -24.08 12.60 -5.01
N LEU A 376 -23.45 11.96 -4.02
CA LEU A 376 -22.50 10.85 -4.20
C LEU A 376 -23.21 9.49 -4.29
N SER A 377 -24.14 9.35 -5.24
CA SER A 377 -25.02 8.18 -5.37
C SER A 377 -24.32 6.84 -5.61
N ARG A 378 -23.05 6.85 -6.07
CA ARG A 378 -22.23 5.65 -6.32
C ARG A 378 -21.29 5.29 -5.16
N LEU A 379 -21.26 6.08 -4.09
CA LEU A 379 -20.33 5.87 -2.98
C LEU A 379 -20.62 4.53 -2.29
N GLU A 380 -19.59 3.70 -2.19
CA GLU A 380 -19.61 2.37 -1.57
C GLU A 380 -18.94 2.41 -0.19
N GLU A 381 -17.85 3.16 -0.05
CA GLU A 381 -17.07 3.23 1.18
C GLU A 381 -16.77 4.68 1.58
N LEU A 382 -17.12 5.05 2.81
CA LEU A 382 -16.87 6.36 3.40
C LEU A 382 -16.12 6.21 4.73
N TYR A 383 -14.93 6.81 4.81
CA TYR A 383 -14.13 6.76 6.02
C TYR A 383 -13.75 8.17 6.51
N MET A 384 -14.23 8.57 7.68
CA MET A 384 -14.04 9.87 8.33
C MET A 384 -13.74 9.72 9.83
N GLY A 385 -13.12 8.61 10.22
CA GLY A 385 -12.64 8.41 11.60
C GLY A 385 -11.74 9.57 12.03
N ASN A 386 -11.91 10.07 13.26
CA ASN A 386 -11.12 11.18 13.82
C ASN A 386 -11.12 12.50 13.03
N SER A 387 -12.16 12.77 12.24
CA SER A 387 -12.08 13.85 11.23
C SER A 387 -13.14 14.92 11.33
N PHE A 388 -14.38 14.56 11.67
CA PHE A 388 -15.47 15.52 11.66
C PHE A 388 -16.47 15.24 12.79
N ASN A 389 -16.85 16.29 13.53
CA ASN A 389 -17.77 16.23 14.65
C ASN A 389 -18.82 17.35 14.65
N GLU A 390 -18.85 18.25 13.65
CA GLU A 390 -19.81 19.37 13.59
C GLU A 390 -21.08 19.04 12.78
N TRP A 391 -21.59 17.81 12.93
CA TRP A 391 -22.85 17.39 12.33
C TRP A 391 -24.02 18.24 12.84
N GLU A 392 -24.97 18.56 11.95
CA GLU A 392 -26.17 19.37 12.23
C GLU A 392 -25.92 20.85 12.56
N ALA A 393 -24.67 21.34 12.52
CA ALA A 393 -24.37 22.76 12.67
C ALA A 393 -24.82 23.58 11.45
N GLU A 394 -25.07 24.89 11.64
CA GLU A 394 -25.57 25.76 10.56
C GLU A 394 -24.57 25.87 9.40
N GLY A 395 -24.98 25.42 8.22
CA GLY A 395 -24.13 25.39 7.03
C GLY A 395 -23.18 24.19 6.97
N HIS A 396 -23.40 23.18 7.82
CA HIS A 396 -22.69 21.91 7.82
C HIS A 396 -23.61 20.78 7.33
N SER A 397 -23.00 19.66 6.96
CA SER A 397 -23.72 18.47 6.52
C SER A 397 -24.51 17.83 7.67
N SER A 398 -25.68 17.31 7.32
CA SER A 398 -26.52 16.54 8.23
C SER A 398 -26.19 15.05 8.13
N LEU A 399 -26.20 14.35 9.26
CA LEU A 399 -26.04 12.90 9.29
C LEU A 399 -27.15 12.18 8.51
N ALA A 400 -28.31 12.83 8.36
CA ALA A 400 -29.42 12.33 7.56
C ALA A 400 -29.07 12.20 6.07
N GLU A 401 -28.09 12.94 5.56
CA GLU A 401 -27.65 12.86 4.17
C GLU A 401 -27.03 11.50 3.84
N LEU A 402 -26.43 10.81 4.81
CA LEU A 402 -25.86 9.48 4.59
C LEU A 402 -26.92 8.45 4.19
N LYS A 403 -28.22 8.69 4.45
CA LYS A 403 -29.32 7.85 3.97
C LYS A 403 -29.47 7.86 2.45
N ALA A 404 -29.02 8.92 1.78
CA ALA A 404 -29.03 9.02 0.33
C ALA A 404 -27.98 8.11 -0.34
N LEU A 405 -26.97 7.65 0.41
CA LEU A 405 -25.90 6.78 -0.07
C LEU A 405 -26.38 5.33 -0.19
N SER A 406 -27.19 5.05 -1.20
CA SER A 406 -27.87 3.76 -1.38
C SER A 406 -26.94 2.55 -1.54
N ARG A 407 -25.68 2.77 -1.95
CA ARG A 407 -24.65 1.74 -2.17
C ARG A 407 -23.64 1.61 -1.04
N LEU A 408 -23.77 2.42 0.00
CA LEU A 408 -22.82 2.45 1.11
C LEU A 408 -22.80 1.09 1.83
N SER A 409 -21.64 0.42 1.81
CA SER A 409 -21.39 -0.87 2.44
C SER A 409 -20.30 -0.80 3.52
N ALA A 410 -19.42 0.21 3.47
CA ALA A 410 -18.43 0.48 4.50
C ALA A 410 -18.53 1.91 5.04
N LEU A 411 -18.53 2.05 6.37
CA LEU A 411 -18.64 3.36 7.03
C LEU A 411 -17.76 3.45 8.28
N GLU A 412 -16.86 4.43 8.32
CA GLU A 412 -16.12 4.80 9.52
C GLU A 412 -16.41 6.26 9.88
N ILE A 413 -17.08 6.52 11.00
CA ILE A 413 -17.45 7.90 11.40
C ILE A 413 -17.45 8.07 12.92
N TYR A 414 -17.31 9.32 13.33
CA TYR A 414 -17.55 9.77 14.69
C TYR A 414 -18.86 10.57 14.76
N ILE A 415 -19.67 10.27 15.78
CA ILE A 415 -20.96 10.92 16.07
C ILE A 415 -20.88 11.51 17.49
N PRO A 416 -20.92 12.83 17.64
CA PRO A 416 -20.74 13.52 18.92
C PRO A 416 -21.93 13.36 19.88
N ASN A 417 -23.11 13.02 19.38
CA ASN A 417 -24.28 12.80 20.21
C ASN A 417 -25.25 11.83 19.54
N ALA A 418 -25.69 10.79 20.25
CA ALA A 418 -26.66 9.82 19.75
C ALA A 418 -27.98 10.46 19.30
N LYS A 419 -28.37 11.62 19.87
CA LYS A 419 -29.62 12.32 19.56
C LYS A 419 -29.69 12.88 18.13
N ILE A 420 -28.55 13.06 17.47
CA ILE A 420 -28.51 13.54 16.08
C ILE A 420 -28.71 12.40 15.07
N ILE A 421 -28.70 11.14 15.53
CA ILE A 421 -28.95 10.00 14.66
C ILE A 421 -30.44 10.02 14.25
N PRO A 422 -30.75 10.07 12.94
CA PRO A 422 -32.13 10.03 12.49
C PRO A 422 -32.84 8.77 12.99
N LYS A 423 -34.09 8.90 13.46
CA LYS A 423 -34.86 7.77 14.02
C LYS A 423 -35.03 6.59 13.06
N ASP A 424 -34.99 6.85 11.76
CA ASP A 424 -35.11 5.89 10.67
C ASP A 424 -33.75 5.44 10.09
N PHE A 425 -32.63 5.89 10.68
CA PHE A 425 -31.29 5.50 10.23
C PHE A 425 -30.99 4.04 10.61
N SER A 426 -30.51 3.24 9.65
CA SER A 426 -30.19 1.83 9.88
C SER A 426 -28.80 1.48 9.36
N PHE A 427 -27.99 0.88 10.23
CA PHE A 427 -26.67 0.35 9.90
C PHE A 427 -26.74 -1.06 9.28
N ALA A 428 -27.94 -1.64 9.12
CA ALA A 428 -28.10 -3.05 8.73
C ALA A 428 -27.56 -3.39 7.33
N LYS A 429 -27.41 -2.39 6.44
CA LYS A 429 -26.85 -2.56 5.08
C LYS A 429 -25.32 -2.54 5.06
N LEU A 430 -24.68 -2.06 6.13
CA LEU A 430 -23.22 -1.96 6.20
C LEU A 430 -22.62 -3.35 6.46
N GLN A 431 -21.67 -3.73 5.62
CA GLN A 431 -20.90 -4.96 5.76
C GLN A 431 -19.70 -4.76 6.70
N LYS A 432 -19.08 -3.58 6.64
CA LYS A 432 -17.94 -3.13 7.46
C LYS A 432 -18.31 -1.80 8.10
N TYR A 433 -18.02 -1.62 9.38
CA TYR A 433 -18.20 -0.31 9.97
C TYR A 433 -17.39 -0.12 11.26
N ILE A 434 -16.97 1.12 11.47
CA ILE A 434 -16.37 1.59 12.71
C ILE A 434 -17.09 2.87 13.10
N ILE A 435 -18.04 2.77 14.01
CA ILE A 435 -18.89 3.89 14.40
C ILE A 435 -18.72 4.15 15.88
N PHE A 436 -18.34 5.38 16.20
CA PHE A 436 -18.18 5.85 17.56
C PHE A 436 -19.26 6.87 17.87
N ILE A 437 -20.09 6.59 18.88
CA ILE A 437 -21.14 7.51 19.35
C ILE A 437 -20.82 7.89 20.79
N ARG A 438 -20.57 9.19 21.05
CA ARG A 438 -20.14 9.63 22.39
C ARG A 438 -20.39 11.09 22.70
N GLU A 439 -21.08 11.36 23.82
CA GLU A 439 -21.06 12.67 24.49
C GLU A 439 -19.66 12.89 25.10
N ALA A 440 -18.98 13.97 24.70
CA ALA A 440 -17.55 14.22 24.87
C ALA A 440 -16.93 13.84 26.23
N LEU A 441 -15.75 13.20 26.24
CA LEU A 441 -14.72 13.26 27.31
C LEU A 441 -13.45 12.42 26.99
N HIS A 442 -12.38 12.96 26.38
CA HIS A 442 -11.00 12.41 26.35
C HIS A 442 -10.79 10.87 26.49
N TRP A 443 -10.57 10.17 25.37
CA TRP A 443 -9.88 8.88 25.37
C TRP A 443 -8.57 9.01 24.60
N ASP A 444 -7.60 8.17 24.98
CA ASP A 444 -6.37 7.98 24.22
C ASP A 444 -6.71 7.32 22.87
N TRP A 445 -6.45 8.05 21.80
CA TRP A 445 -6.96 7.80 20.45
C TRP A 445 -6.16 6.71 19.75
N ASN A 446 -6.27 5.46 20.18
CA ASN A 446 -5.69 4.36 19.40
C ASN A 446 -6.69 3.91 18.31
N TRP A 447 -6.84 4.74 17.26
CA TRP A 447 -7.51 4.36 15.99
C TRP A 447 -6.77 3.20 15.28
N GLY A 448 -5.58 2.87 15.77
CA GLY A 448 -4.82 1.72 15.36
C GLY A 448 -5.55 0.40 15.67
N ARG A 449 -5.82 -0.33 14.58
CA ARG A 449 -5.86 -1.79 14.52
C ARG A 449 -7.16 -2.48 14.96
N VAL A 450 -8.24 -2.31 14.20
CA VAL A 450 -8.99 -3.47 13.66
C VAL A 450 -9.67 -3.04 12.34
N ARG A 451 -9.06 -3.34 11.19
CA ARG A 451 -9.70 -3.17 9.85
C ARG A 451 -9.97 -4.51 9.17
N GLU A 452 -9.47 -5.60 9.74
CA GLU A 452 -9.90 -6.92 9.32
C GLU A 452 -11.24 -7.23 9.96
N TYR A 453 -12.28 -7.33 9.11
CA TYR A 453 -13.62 -7.78 9.48
C TYR A 453 -14.33 -6.94 10.56
N SER A 454 -13.93 -5.68 10.75
CA SER A 454 -14.49 -4.85 11.82
C SER A 454 -15.94 -4.45 11.51
N ARG A 455 -16.82 -4.98 12.35
CA ARG A 455 -18.13 -4.42 12.66
C ARG A 455 -18.04 -3.92 14.09
N THR A 456 -17.46 -2.74 14.25
CA THR A 456 -17.22 -2.13 15.55
C THR A 456 -18.20 -0.99 15.73
N LEU A 457 -19.11 -1.15 16.68
CA LEU A 457 -19.95 -0.06 17.17
C LEU A 457 -19.57 0.19 18.62
N LYS A 458 -18.92 1.32 18.90
CA LYS A 458 -18.63 1.74 20.27
C LYS A 458 -19.60 2.83 20.69
N LEU A 459 -20.28 2.58 21.81
CA LEU A 459 -21.28 3.47 22.39
C LEU A 459 -20.80 3.91 23.77
N SER A 460 -20.74 5.21 23.98
CA SER A 460 -20.63 5.80 25.32
C SER A 460 -21.90 6.62 25.54
N LEU A 461 -22.84 6.04 26.30
CA LEU A 461 -24.14 6.60 26.61
C LEU A 461 -24.24 6.74 28.13
N HIS A 462 -24.31 7.97 28.65
CA HIS A 462 -24.54 8.19 30.08
C HIS A 462 -26.03 8.11 30.49
N THR A 463 -26.97 7.95 29.56
CA THR A 463 -28.39 7.71 29.88
C THR A 463 -29.13 6.86 28.83
N SER A 464 -29.83 5.83 29.33
CA SER A 464 -30.95 5.06 28.79
C SER A 464 -30.95 4.58 27.33
N ILE A 465 -30.83 3.26 27.16
CA ILE A 465 -30.88 2.52 25.89
C ILE A 465 -32.30 2.47 25.33
N SER A 466 -32.47 2.79 24.04
CA SER A 466 -33.52 2.19 23.22
C SER A 466 -32.89 1.58 21.96
N PHE A 467 -32.76 0.25 22.00
CA PHE A 467 -32.52 -0.73 20.92
C PHE A 467 -31.58 -0.36 19.77
N LEU A 468 -30.33 -0.84 19.86
CA LEU A 468 -29.47 -1.12 18.70
C LEU A 468 -29.34 -2.64 18.53
N ASN A 469 -30.16 -3.19 17.63
CA ASN A 469 -30.07 -4.61 17.24
C ASN A 469 -28.86 -4.83 16.33
N ASN A 470 -27.81 -5.41 16.90
CA ASN A 470 -26.92 -6.45 16.36
C ASN A 470 -25.49 -6.25 16.91
N ARG A 471 -25.06 -7.21 17.73
CA ARG A 471 -23.69 -7.41 18.25
C ARG A 471 -22.99 -6.11 18.68
N VAL A 472 -23.51 -5.51 19.74
CA VAL A 472 -22.84 -4.42 20.48
C VAL A 472 -21.90 -5.07 21.51
N SER A 473 -20.61 -4.73 21.48
CA SER A 473 -19.71 -4.99 22.60
C SER A 473 -19.77 -3.78 23.54
N PHE A 474 -20.30 -3.97 24.74
CA PHE A 474 -20.23 -2.99 25.81
C PHE A 474 -18.88 -3.12 26.51
N ILE A 475 -18.17 -2.01 26.68
CA ILE A 475 -17.06 -1.93 27.62
C ILE A 475 -17.60 -1.13 28.80
N GLU A 476 -17.95 -1.83 29.88
CA GLU A 476 -18.15 -1.19 31.18
C GLU A 476 -16.74 -0.83 31.70
N GLU A 477 -16.44 0.46 31.81
CA GLU A 477 -15.31 0.90 32.63
C GLU A 477 -15.79 0.97 34.08
N SER A 478 -15.17 0.15 34.94
CA SER A 478 -15.32 0.14 36.39
C SER A 478 -14.60 1.30 37.06
#